data_AF-A0AAJ6KYG9-F1
#
_entry.id   AF-A0AAJ6KYG9-F1
#
_cell.length_a   1.000
_cell.length_b   1.000
_cell.length_c   1.000
_cell.angle_alpha   90.00
_cell.angle_beta   90.00
_cell.angle_gamma   90.00
#
_symmetry.space_group_name_H-M   'P 1'
#
loop_
_entity.id
_entity.type
_entity.pdbx_description
1 polymer ?
#
loop_
_entity_poly.entity_id
_entity_poly.type
_entity_poly.pdbx_seq_one_letter_code
_entity_poly.pdbx_strand_id
1 'polypeptide(L)' 'MIAATGGWEANGRLVSDSDEDREAFAFLCELDPVFTLRFEDESVVAVTVHPTDGHRRFSLTEYTGPVQRSVVNRIAL' A
#
# COMPACT_ATOMS: atom_id res chain seq x y z
N MET A 1 -20.78 19.70 14.24
CA MET A 1 -19.94 18.57 14.70
C MET A 1 -19.90 17.58 13.55
N ILE A 2 -18.79 17.51 12.82
CA ILE A 2 -18.65 16.61 11.67
C ILE A 2 -18.31 15.25 12.28
N ALA A 3 -19.16 14.24 12.05
CA ALA A 3 -18.80 12.88 12.35
C ALA A 3 -17.57 12.54 11.51
N ALA A 4 -16.41 12.34 12.14
CA ALA A 4 -15.29 11.71 11.47
C ALA A 4 -15.75 10.31 11.09
N THR A 5 -16.05 10.08 9.82
CA THR A 5 -16.14 8.73 9.25
C THR A 5 -14.74 8.15 9.38
N GLY A 6 -14.50 7.50 10.52
CA GLY A 6 -13.18 7.09 10.98
C GLY A 6 -12.58 6.04 10.07
N GLY A 7 -11.84 6.49 9.06
CA GLY A 7 -10.83 5.70 8.37
C GLY A 7 -9.60 5.70 9.25
N TRP A 8 -9.21 4.54 9.77
CA TRP A 8 -7.98 4.41 10.50
C TRP A 8 -6.80 4.70 9.56
N GLU A 9 -5.74 5.28 10.11
CA GLU A 9 -4.48 5.51 9.41
C GLU A 9 -3.39 4.77 10.17
N ALA A 10 -2.53 4.05 9.45
CA ALA A 10 -1.34 3.43 10.03
C ALA A 10 -0.09 3.90 9.29
N ASN A 11 1.02 3.99 10.00
CA ASN A 11 2.31 4.36 9.44
C ASN A 11 3.24 3.14 9.46
N GLY A 12 3.99 2.98 8.37
CA GLY A 12 4.94 1.90 8.20
C GLY A 12 6.29 2.38 7.68
N ARG A 13 7.30 1.54 7.87
CA ARG A 13 8.65 1.72 7.36
C ARG A 13 9.14 0.38 6.81
N LEU A 14 9.77 0.39 5.65
CA LEU A 14 10.49 -0.78 5.16
C LEU A 14 11.65 -1.10 6.12
N VAL A 15 11.70 -2.36 6.58
CA VAL A 15 12.74 -2.85 7.48
C VAL A 15 14.01 -3.24 6.70
N SER A 16 13.86 -3.58 5.41
CA SER A 16 15.01 -3.83 4.54
C SER A 16 15.77 -2.55 4.24
N ASP A 17 17.09 -2.62 4.36
CA ASP A 17 18.00 -1.55 3.92
C ASP A 17 18.49 -1.76 2.46
N SER A 18 18.03 -2.82 1.78
CA SER A 18 18.37 -3.10 0.38
C SER A 18 17.71 -2.09 -0.56
N ASP A 19 18.49 -1.55 -1.50
CA ASP A 19 17.98 -0.70 -2.57
C ASP A 19 17.07 -1.50 -3.53
N GLU A 20 17.37 -2.79 -3.77
CA GLU A 20 16.57 -3.68 -4.62
C GLU A 20 15.15 -3.88 -4.06
N ASP A 21 15.02 -4.14 -2.75
CA ASP A 21 13.72 -4.32 -2.11
C ASP A 21 12.89 -3.03 -2.13
N ARG A 22 13.57 -1.88 -1.97
CA ARG A 22 12.94 -0.56 -2.05
C ARG A 22 12.44 -0.27 -3.46
N GLU A 23 13.24 -0.57 -4.48
CA GLU A 23 12.86 -0.42 -5.89
C GLU A 23 11.71 -1.36 -6.26
N ALA A 24 11.73 -2.61 -5.80
CA ALA A 24 10.64 -3.55 -6.00
C ALA A 24 9.34 -3.05 -5.34
N PHE A 25 9.41 -2.53 -4.11
CA PHE A 25 8.26 -1.94 -3.44
C PHE A 25 7.73 -0.69 -4.16
N ALA A 26 8.63 0.18 -4.63
CA ALA A 26 8.27 1.36 -5.42
C ALA A 26 7.52 0.97 -6.70
N PHE A 27 8.07 0.03 -7.46
CA PHE A 27 7.45 -0.51 -8.66
C PHE A 27 6.05 -1.09 -8.40
N LEU A 28 5.89 -1.88 -7.32
CA LEU A 28 4.58 -2.42 -6.96
C LEU A 28 3.57 -1.33 -6.64
N CYS A 29 3.98 -0.28 -5.91
CA CYS A 29 3.10 0.86 -5.62
C CYS A 29 2.68 1.63 -6.89
N GLU A 30 3.57 1.77 -7.86
CA GLU A 30 3.28 2.40 -9.15
C GLU A 30 2.33 1.56 -10.00
N LEU A 31 2.46 0.24 -9.92
CA LEU A 31 1.59 -0.72 -10.62
C LEU A 31 0.18 -0.75 -10.02
N ASP A 32 0.10 -0.93 -8.71
CA ASP A 32 -1.12 -0.91 -7.93
C ASP A 32 -0.81 -0.53 -6.46
N PRO A 33 -1.27 0.63 -5.97
CA PRO A 33 -1.00 1.07 -4.61
C PRO A 33 -1.82 0.34 -3.54
N VAL A 34 -2.68 -0.62 -3.90
CA VAL A 34 -3.53 -1.31 -2.92
C VAL A 34 -3.00 -2.70 -2.61
N PHE A 35 -2.75 -2.90 -1.33
CA PHE A 35 -2.14 -4.10 -0.78
C PHE A 35 -3.12 -4.80 0.14
N THR A 36 -2.79 -6.04 0.50
CA THR A 36 -3.50 -6.79 1.54
C THR A 36 -2.60 -6.93 2.75
N LEU A 37 -3.05 -6.41 3.89
CA LEU A 37 -2.46 -6.75 5.18
C LEU A 37 -3.01 -8.11 5.60
N ARG A 38 -2.12 -9.01 6.01
CA ARG A 38 -2.48 -10.29 6.62
C ARG A 38 -2.03 -10.27 8.07
N PHE A 39 -2.95 -10.51 8.98
CA PHE A 39 -2.70 -10.56 10.42
C PHE A 39 -2.39 -12.00 10.86
N GLU A 40 -1.93 -12.16 12.10
CA GLU A 40 -1.55 -13.45 12.67
C GLU A 40 -2.74 -14.42 12.80
N ASP A 41 -3.95 -13.88 12.97
CA ASP A 41 -5.21 -14.63 13.02
C ASP A 41 -5.75 -15.01 11.62
N GLU A 42 -4.91 -14.87 10.60
CA GLU A 42 -5.22 -15.09 9.18
C GLU A 42 -6.25 -14.14 8.57
N SER A 43 -6.77 -13.17 9.35
CA SER A 43 -7.62 -12.13 8.81
C SER A 43 -6.85 -11.25 7.83
N VAL A 44 -7.58 -10.71 6.85
CA VAL A 44 -7.01 -9.87 5.81
C VAL A 44 -7.78 -8.57 5.66
N VAL A 45 -7.04 -7.48 5.41
CA VAL A 45 -7.62 -6.15 5.16
C VAL A 45 -6.95 -5.53 3.94
N ALA A 46 -7.76 -5.08 2.99
CA ALA A 46 -7.28 -4.32 1.84
C ALA A 46 -6.99 -2.86 2.26
N VAL A 47 -5.82 -2.36 1.87
CA VAL A 47 -5.33 -1.03 2.23
C VAL A 47 -4.79 -0.30 1.02
N THR A 48 -4.94 1.01 0.99
CA THR A 48 -4.21 1.87 0.04
C THR A 48 -2.91 2.32 0.71
N VAL A 49 -1.80 2.06 0.04
CA VAL A 49 -0.45 2.45 0.43
C VAL A 49 -0.12 3.80 -0.18
N HIS A 50 0.37 4.71 0.67
CA HIS A 50 0.85 6.03 0.27
C HIS A 50 2.34 6.11 0.58
N PRO A 51 3.23 5.78 -0.39
CA PRO A 51 4.66 5.85 -0.16
C PRO A 51 5.13 7.30 0.03
N THR A 52 6.11 7.48 0.90
CA THR A 52 6.74 8.76 1.24
C THR A 52 8.25 8.55 1.40
N ASP A 53 9.02 9.65 1.46
CA ASP A 53 10.46 9.60 1.77
C ASP A 53 11.24 8.59 0.89
N GLY A 54 11.10 8.72 -0.43
CA GLY A 54 11.75 7.81 -1.39
C GLY A 54 11.34 6.34 -1.22
N HIS A 55 10.09 6.08 -0.85
CA HIS A 55 9.52 4.75 -0.60
C HIS A 55 10.08 4.02 0.63
N ARG A 56 10.85 4.70 1.49
CA ARG A 56 11.32 4.12 2.78
C ARG A 56 10.23 4.10 3.84
N ARG A 57 9.30 5.05 3.77
CA ARG A 57 8.17 5.19 4.68
C ARG A 57 6.88 5.17 3.88
N PHE A 58 5.79 4.82 4.52
CA PHE A 58 4.48 4.86 3.90
C PHE A 58 3.39 5.02 4.95
N SER A 59 2.27 5.62 4.56
CA SER A 59 1.02 5.52 5.33
C SER A 59 0.06 4.56 4.65
N LEU A 60 -0.84 4.00 5.45
CA LEU A 60 -1.88 3.05 5.05
C LEU A 60 -3.23 3.64 5.42
N THR A 61 -4.17 3.49 4.51
CA THR A 61 -5.57 3.84 4.72
C THR A 61 -6.44 2.67 4.27
N GLU A 62 -7.62 2.54 4.85
CA GLU A 62 -8.58 1.53 4.40
C GLU A 62 -8.89 1.69 2.90
N TYR A 63 -8.85 0.58 2.16
CA TYR A 63 -9.26 0.59 0.77
C TYR A 63 -10.79 0.51 0.66
N THR A 64 -11.41 1.58 0.13
CA THR A 64 -12.87 1.71 0.00
C THR A 64 -13.39 1.55 -1.44
N GLY A 65 -12.51 1.16 -2.37
CA GLY A 65 -12.87 0.98 -3.78
C GLY A 65 -13.37 -0.43 -4.13
N PRO A 66 -13.58 -0.71 -5.43
CA PRO A 66 -14.09 -2.00 -5.88
C PRO A 66 -13.13 -3.17 -5.59
N VAL A 67 -13.69 -4.32 -5.18
CA VAL A 67 -12.93 -5.55 -4.91
C VAL A 67 -12.19 -6.07 -6.15
N GLN A 68 -12.79 -5.92 -7.34
CA GLN A 68 -12.15 -6.27 -8.61
C GLN A 68 -11.54 -5.04 -9.26
N ARG A 69 -10.25 -5.15 -9.62
CA ARG A 69 -9.50 -4.07 -10.28
C ARG A 69 -8.71 -4.58 -11.46
N SER A 70 -8.76 -3.82 -12.55
CA SER A 70 -7.92 -4.04 -13.73
C SER A 70 -6.57 -3.39 -13.51
N VAL A 71 -5.50 -4.19 -13.49
CA VAL A 71 -4.13 -3.70 -13.50
C VAL A 71 -3.63 -3.73 -14.95
N VAL A 72 -3.25 -2.58 -15.50
CA VAL A 72 -2.68 -2.48 -16.84
C VAL A 72 -1.21 -2.09 -16.70
N ASN A 73 -0.32 -3.05 -16.92
CA ASN A 73 1.12 -2.78 -16.98
C ASN A 73 1.56 -2.57 -18.44
N ARG A 74 2.39 -1.54 -18.69
CA ARG A 74 3.07 -1.36 -19.97
C ARG A 74 4.57 -1.53 -19.76
N ILE A 75 5.11 -2.62 -20.28
CA ILE A 75 6.56 -2.84 -20.33
C ILE A 75 7.06 -2.24 -21.66
N ALA A 76 7.77 -1.12 -21.58
CA ALA A 76 8.55 -0.62 -22.71
C ALA A 76 9.89 -1.35 -22.70
N LEU A 77 10.16 -2.13 -23.77
CA LEU A 77 11.44 -2.78 -24.04
C LEU A 77 12.36 -1.85 -24.83
#